data_AF-A0A1V3XRM9-F1
#
_entry.id   AF-A0A1V3XRM9-F1
#
_cell.length_a   1.000
_cell.length_b   1.000
_cell.length_c   1.000
_cell.angle_alpha   90.00
_cell.angle_beta   90.00
_cell.angle_gamma   90.00
#
_symmetry.space_group_name_H-M   'P 1'
#
loop_
_entity.id
_entity.type
_entity.pdbx_description
1 polymer ?
#
loop_
_entity_poly.entity_id
_entity_poly.type
_entity_poly.pdbx_seq_one_letter_code
_entity_poly.pdbx_strand_id
1 'polypeptide(L)'
;MLSEGRLLNLGNATGHPSFVMSNSFANQVIAQIELWTKNDEYDNEVYRLPKHLDEKVARIHVEALGGHLTKLTKDQAEYLGVDVEGPTSRITTATEAAIAGRA
;
A
#
# COMPACT_ATOMS: atom_id res chain seq x y z
N MET A 1 29.65 -15.31 16.30
CA MET A 1 28.98 -14.24 15.54
C MET A 1 27.60 -14.73 15.14
N LEU A 2 26.54 -13.91 15.23
CA LEU A 2 25.18 -14.34 14.91
C LEU A 2 24.92 -14.31 13.39
N SER A 3 24.23 -15.34 12.87
CA SER A 3 23.88 -15.51 11.45
C SER A 3 25.01 -15.25 10.44
N GLU A 4 26.28 -15.49 10.81
CA GLU A 4 27.44 -15.20 9.95
C GLU A 4 27.48 -13.75 9.41
N GLY A 5 26.83 -12.80 10.10
CA GLY A 5 26.72 -11.40 9.67
C GLY A 5 25.58 -11.12 8.68
N ARG A 6 24.71 -12.10 8.41
CA ARG A 6 23.48 -11.95 7.61
C ARG A 6 22.31 -11.51 8.47
N LEU A 7 21.14 -11.38 7.84
CA LEU A 7 19.90 -10.93 8.48
C LEU A 7 19.55 -11.80 9.70
N LEU A 8 19.78 -11.26 10.90
CA LEU A 8 19.72 -12.02 12.16
C LEU A 8 18.31 -12.52 12.47
N ASN A 9 17.29 -11.76 12.10
CA ASN A 9 15.89 -12.06 12.35
C ASN A 9 15.41 -13.26 11.55
N LEU A 10 15.89 -13.42 10.32
CA LEU A 10 15.63 -14.61 9.50
C LEU A 10 16.56 -15.77 9.87
N GLY A 11 17.82 -15.47 10.22
CA GLY A 11 18.84 -16.49 10.44
C GLY A 11 18.82 -17.16 11.83
N ASN A 12 18.38 -16.46 12.87
CA ASN A 12 18.34 -17.00 14.25
C ASN A 12 16.95 -16.99 14.88
N ALA A 13 15.94 -16.47 14.18
CA ALA A 13 14.54 -16.49 14.58
C ALA A 13 13.67 -16.86 13.36
N THR A 14 12.45 -16.35 13.28
CA THR A 14 11.49 -16.69 12.21
C THR A 14 11.11 -15.50 11.33
N GLY A 15 11.86 -14.41 11.39
CA GLY A 15 11.56 -13.18 10.66
C GLY A 15 10.37 -12.41 11.24
N HIS A 16 9.62 -11.72 10.38
CA HIS A 16 8.45 -10.95 10.79
C HIS A 16 7.24 -11.86 11.01
N PRO A 17 6.37 -11.56 11.99
CA PRO A 17 5.11 -12.27 12.19
C PRO A 17 4.20 -12.22 10.95
N SER A 18 3.37 -13.25 10.80
CA SER A 18 2.46 -13.41 9.65
C SER A 18 1.56 -12.21 9.39
N PHE A 19 0.99 -11.60 10.44
CA PHE A 19 0.12 -10.42 10.29
C PHE A 19 0.85 -9.21 9.68
N VAL A 20 2.11 -8.99 10.08
CA VAL A 20 2.94 -7.92 9.50
C VAL A 20 3.29 -8.26 8.06
N MET A 21 3.65 -9.51 7.78
CA MET A 21 3.96 -9.96 6.41
C MET A 21 2.75 -9.93 5.47
N SER A 22 1.53 -10.12 5.99
CA SER A 22 0.28 -10.04 5.21
C SER A 22 0.13 -8.69 4.49
N ASN A 23 0.55 -7.59 5.12
CA ASN A 23 0.56 -6.27 4.49
C ASN A 23 1.50 -6.24 3.28
N SER A 24 2.72 -6.74 3.46
CA SER A 24 3.74 -6.78 2.40
C SER A 24 3.33 -7.70 1.24
N PHE A 25 2.80 -8.89 1.55
CA PHE A 25 2.38 -9.86 0.54
C PHE A 25 1.11 -9.43 -0.20
N ALA A 26 0.17 -8.76 0.45
CA ALA A 26 -0.98 -8.16 -0.24
C ALA A 26 -0.52 -7.12 -1.29
N ASN A 27 0.40 -6.23 -0.92
CA ASN A 27 0.99 -5.27 -1.86
C ASN A 27 1.73 -5.97 -3.01
N GLN A 28 2.50 -7.04 -2.73
CA GLN A 28 3.15 -7.82 -3.79
C GLN A 28 2.15 -8.48 -4.75
N VAL A 29 1.08 -9.08 -4.23
CA VAL A 29 0.05 -9.71 -5.07
C VAL A 29 -0.68 -8.67 -5.91
N ILE A 30 -1.00 -7.49 -5.36
CA ILE A 30 -1.60 -6.39 -6.11
C ILE A 30 -0.65 -5.95 -7.23
N ALA A 31 0.64 -5.73 -6.94
CA ALA A 31 1.62 -5.37 -7.96
C ALA A 31 1.75 -6.43 -9.06
N GLN A 32 1.69 -7.72 -8.71
CA GLN A 32 1.72 -8.81 -9.70
C GLN A 32 0.46 -8.80 -10.58
N ILE A 33 -0.73 -8.59 -10.00
CA ILE A 33 -1.98 -8.47 -10.76
C ILE A 33 -1.92 -7.27 -11.71
N GLU A 34 -1.41 -6.13 -11.23
CA GLU A 34 -1.31 -4.88 -11.99
C GLU A 34 -0.37 -5.04 -13.19
N LEU A 35 0.85 -5.53 -12.97
CA LEU A 35 1.82 -5.80 -14.04
C LEU A 35 1.34 -6.84 -15.05
N TRP A 36 0.56 -7.84 -14.61
CA TRP A 36 0.04 -8.89 -15.47
C TRP A 36 -1.16 -8.43 -16.32
N THR A 37 -2.10 -7.70 -15.72
CA THR A 37 -3.36 -7.32 -16.37
C THR A 37 -3.28 -6.01 -17.14
N LYS A 38 -2.30 -5.15 -16.82
CA LYS A 38 -2.14 -3.81 -17.40
C LYS A 38 -0.73 -3.58 -17.94
N ASN A 39 -0.09 -4.63 -18.46
CA ASN A 39 1.33 -4.57 -18.85
C ASN A 39 1.66 -3.41 -19.81
N ASP A 40 0.76 -3.11 -20.75
CA ASP A 40 0.91 -2.03 -21.74
C ASP A 40 0.90 -0.61 -21.12
N GLU A 41 0.51 -0.46 -19.85
CA GLU A 41 0.53 0.82 -19.13
C GLU A 41 1.91 1.14 -18.52
N TYR A 42 2.85 0.17 -18.51
CA TYR A 42 4.16 0.28 -17.85
C TYR A 42 5.33 0.16 -18.85
N ASP A 43 6.28 1.08 -18.74
CA ASP A 43 7.56 1.00 -19.43
C ASP A 43 8.61 0.24 -18.58
N ASN A 44 9.84 0.13 -19.08
CA ASN A 44 10.96 -0.48 -18.35
C ASN A 44 11.52 0.47 -17.28
N GLU A 45 10.68 0.87 -16.34
CA GLU A 45 11.00 1.78 -15.24
C GLU A 45 10.58 1.19 -13.87
N VAL A 46 10.94 1.89 -12.79
CA VAL A 46 10.57 1.49 -11.43
C VAL A 46 9.35 2.27 -10.98
N TYR A 47 8.24 1.56 -10.78
CA TYR A 47 6.98 2.12 -10.34
C TYR A 47 6.69 1.83 -8.87
N ARG A 48 5.84 2.67 -8.26
CA ARG A 48 5.24 2.43 -6.94
C ARG A 48 3.74 2.28 -7.12
N LEU A 49 3.12 1.40 -6.32
CA LEU A 49 1.68 1.23 -6.36
C LEU A 49 0.96 2.55 -6.05
N PRO A 50 -0.16 2.85 -6.74
CA PRO A 50 -1.04 3.94 -6.38
C PRO A 50 -1.47 3.91 -4.92
N LYS A 51 -1.55 5.10 -4.31
CA LYS A 51 -1.84 5.26 -2.89
C LYS A 51 -3.17 4.65 -2.43
N HIS A 52 -4.19 4.68 -3.28
CA HIS A 52 -5.49 4.10 -2.97
C HIS A 52 -5.41 2.56 -2.79
N LEU A 53 -4.47 1.89 -3.45
CA LEU A 53 -4.25 0.45 -3.28
C LEU A 53 -3.55 0.14 -1.95
N ASP A 54 -2.63 1.00 -1.53
CA ASP A 54 -1.99 0.88 -0.21
C ASP A 54 -3.01 1.14 0.92
N GLU A 55 -3.87 2.16 0.76
CA GLU A 55 -4.97 2.42 1.69
C GLU A 55 -6.00 1.26 1.72
N LYS A 56 -6.23 0.58 0.59
CA LYS A 56 -7.05 -0.63 0.53
C LYS A 56 -6.45 -1.76 1.38
N VAL A 57 -5.15 -2.00 1.29
CA VAL A 57 -4.47 -3.00 2.13
C VAL A 57 -4.57 -2.63 3.61
N ALA A 58 -4.32 -1.36 3.95
CA ALA A 58 -4.44 -0.89 5.33
C ALA A 58 -5.86 -1.08 5.89
N ARG A 59 -6.90 -0.75 5.10
CA ARG A 59 -8.31 -0.88 5.51
C ARG A 59 -8.67 -2.32 5.92
N ILE A 60 -8.23 -3.30 5.14
CA ILE A 60 -8.46 -4.73 5.43
C ILE A 60 -7.81 -5.12 6.76
N HIS A 61 -6.58 -4.66 7.02
CA HIS A 61 -5.86 -5.01 8.24
C HIS A 61 -6.40 -4.27 9.48
N VAL A 62 -6.89 -3.04 9.34
CA VAL A 62 -7.58 -2.32 10.43
C VAL A 62 -8.85 -3.07 10.84
N GLU A 63 -9.65 -3.50 9.86
CA GLU A 63 -10.86 -4.30 10.12
C GLU A 63 -10.52 -5.64 10.81
N ALA A 64 -9.47 -6.33 10.35
CA ALA A 64 -9.01 -7.59 10.95
C ALA A 64 -8.56 -7.45 12.42
N LEU A 65 -8.12 -6.26 12.84
CA LEU A 65 -7.78 -5.94 14.24
C LEU A 65 -8.98 -5.47 15.07
N GLY A 66 -10.18 -5.38 14.48
CA GLY A 66 -11.36 -4.81 15.12
C GLY A 66 -11.30 -3.28 15.26
N GLY A 67 -10.43 -2.61 14.50
CA GLY A 67 -10.37 -1.16 14.46
C GLY A 67 -11.55 -0.57 13.70
N HIS A 68 -12.00 0.62 14.13
CA HIS A 68 -13.07 1.35 13.46
C HIS A 68 -12.53 2.63 12.84
N LEU A 69 -12.66 2.74 11.52
CA LEU A 69 -12.31 3.95 10.79
C LEU A 69 -13.45 4.96 10.85
N THR A 70 -13.15 6.20 11.21
CA THR A 70 -14.08 7.31 11.11
C THR A 70 -14.31 7.64 9.63
N LYS A 71 -15.59 7.78 9.23
CA LYS A 71 -15.96 8.27 7.90
C LYS A 71 -16.08 9.79 7.92
N LEU A 72 -15.37 10.46 7.02
CA LEU A 72 -15.49 11.91 6.85
C LEU A 72 -16.88 12.28 6.34
N THR A 73 -17.42 13.40 6.83
CA THR A 73 -18.55 14.05 6.18
C THR A 73 -18.09 14.74 4.90
N LYS A 74 -19.04 15.07 4.01
CA LYS A 74 -18.73 15.81 2.78
C LYS A 74 -18.02 17.14 3.09
N ASP A 75 -18.53 17.88 4.07
CA ASP A 75 -17.97 19.18 4.46
C ASP A 75 -16.54 19.05 5.03
N GLN A 76 -16.27 17.98 5.78
CA GLN A 76 -14.92 17.70 6.29
C GLN A 76 -13.96 17.34 5.15
N ALA A 77 -14.41 16.52 4.20
CA ALA A 77 -13.61 16.12 3.05
C ALA A 77 -13.30 17.33 2.14
N GLU A 78 -14.30 18.19 1.89
CA GLU A 78 -14.14 19.46 1.16
C GLU A 78 -13.17 20.40 1.87
N TYR A 79 -13.30 20.56 3.18
CA TYR A 79 -12.38 21.36 4.00
C TYR A 79 -10.92 20.88 3.91
N LEU A 80 -10.72 19.56 3.88
CA LEU A 80 -9.39 18.95 3.77
C LEU A 80 -8.87 18.87 2.32
N GLY A 81 -9.74 19.06 1.32
CA GLY A 81 -9.42 18.91 -0.09
C GLY A 81 -9.10 17.46 -0.48
N VAL A 82 -9.86 16.50 0.05
CA VAL A 82 -9.74 15.06 -0.25
C VAL A 82 -11.11 14.46 -0.58
N ASP A 83 -11.15 13.29 -1.21
CA ASP A 83 -12.40 12.53 -1.36
C ASP A 83 -12.78 11.85 -0.03
N VAL A 84 -14.07 11.70 0.23
CA VAL A 84 -14.62 10.97 1.38
C VAL A 84 -14.15 9.52 1.38
N GLU A 85 -14.00 8.90 0.19
CA GLU A 85 -13.54 7.51 0.06
C GLU A 85 -12.00 7.39 -0.05
N GLY A 86 -11.29 8.53 -0.11
CA GLY A 86 -9.85 8.62 -0.25
C GLY A 86 -9.36 8.75 -1.71
N PRO A 87 -8.04 8.90 -1.94
CA PRO A 87 -6.97 8.82 -0.95
C PRO A 87 -6.95 10.00 0.04
N THR A 88 -6.72 9.68 1.31
CA THR A 88 -6.88 10.60 2.46
C THR A 88 -5.71 11.55 2.66
N SER A 89 -4.55 11.27 2.05
CA SER A 89 -3.40 12.16 2.12
C SER A 89 -2.91 12.52 0.72
N ARG A 90 -2.46 13.77 0.56
CA ARG A 90 -2.05 14.33 -0.74
C ARG A 90 -0.98 13.46 -1.42
N ILE A 91 -1.07 13.38 -2.74
CA ILE A 91 -0.03 12.82 -3.61
C ILE A 91 1.14 13.81 -3.58
N THR A 92 2.31 13.38 -3.11
CA THR A 92 3.48 14.27 -2.92
C THR A 92 4.53 14.11 -4.01
N THR A 93 4.35 13.19 -4.96
CA THR A 93 5.35 12.91 -6.00
C THR A 93 4.75 12.81 -7.40
N ALA A 94 5.47 13.33 -8.40
CA ALA A 94 5.03 13.34 -9.80
C ALA A 94 4.77 11.93 -10.37
N THR A 95 5.48 10.91 -9.87
CA THR A 95 5.33 9.51 -10.27
C THR A 95 3.96 8.93 -9.87
N GLU A 96 3.43 9.31 -8.70
CA GLU A 96 2.13 8.84 -8.21
C GLU A 96 0.97 9.47 -9.01
N ALA A 97 1.13 10.72 -9.47
CA ALA A 97 0.14 11.39 -10.31
C ALA A 97 0.02 10.75 -11.70
N ALA A 98 1.14 10.28 -12.27
CA ALA A 98 1.17 9.66 -13.60
C ALA A 98 0.42 8.31 -13.65
N ILE A 99 0.48 7.52 -12.58
CA ILE A 99 -0.21 6.22 -12.49
C ILE A 99 -1.67 6.40 -12.04
N ALA A 100 -1.94 7.32 -11.11
CA ALA A 100 -3.30 7.60 -10.66
C ALA A 100 -4.20 8.17 -11.76
N GLY A 101 -3.64 8.85 -12.77
CA GLY A 101 -4.39 9.37 -13.93
C GLY A 101 -4.60 8.37 -15.07
N ARG A 102 -4.06 7.14 -14.97
CA ARG A 102 -4.19 6.06 -15.97
C ARG A 102 -5.10 4.92 -15.52
N ALA A 103 -5.51 4.90 -14.25
CA ALA A 103 -6.41 3.90 -13.67
C ALA A 103 -7.89 4.26 -13.83
#